data_AF-A0A3C0NLU8-F1
#
_entry.id   AF-A0A3C0NLU8-F1
#
_cell.length_a   1.000
_cell.length_b   1.000
_cell.length_c   1.000
_cell.angle_alpha   90.00
_cell.angle_beta   90.00
_cell.angle_gamma   90.00
#
_symmetry.space_group_name_H-M   'P 1'
#
loop_
_entity.id
_entity.type
_entity.pdbx_description
1 polymer ?
#
loop_
_entity_poly.entity_id
_entity_poly.type
_entity_poly.pdbx_seq_one_letter_code
_entity_poly.pdbx_strand_id
1 'polypeptide(L)'
;MKRSEILERMGMRLPLRKQLRVIVFSDVRNEADDQFAVAHHLLTPIFDVRAVVAAHYESKAPGSRSTMEKSYQELLKLMEASGMDDVPALRGCEAPLTDERDAPESEGVDFIIRDDMRYEPNPEGKEIRLYDYVDIRMLLEDFYAKLALCYRNY
;
A
#
# COMPACT_ATOMS: atom_id res chain seq x y z
N MET A 1 -4.88 14.28 7.74
CA MET A 1 -6.26 13.85 8.07
C MET A 1 -6.27 12.35 8.10
N LYS A 2 -7.11 11.76 8.95
CA LYS A 2 -7.20 10.30 8.97
C LYS A 2 -7.84 9.78 7.69
N ARG A 3 -7.35 8.66 7.17
CA ARG A 3 -7.95 7.96 6.02
C ARG A 3 -9.44 7.72 6.24
N SER A 4 -9.85 7.37 7.45
CA SER A 4 -11.27 7.18 7.79
C SER A 4 -12.13 8.42 7.56
N GLU A 5 -11.60 9.62 7.78
CA GLU A 5 -12.31 10.89 7.57
C GLU A 5 -12.49 11.17 6.08
N ILE A 6 -11.50 10.83 5.26
CA ILE A 6 -11.60 10.93 3.79
C ILE A 6 -12.65 9.94 3.26
N LEU A 7 -12.65 8.70 3.76
CA LEU A 7 -13.67 7.72 3.37
C LEU A 7 -15.09 8.14 3.79
N GLU A 8 -15.23 8.83 4.92
CA GLU A 8 -16.52 9.36 5.38
C GLU A 8 -17.07 10.44 4.45
N ARG A 9 -16.22 11.27 3.85
CA ARG A 9 -16.65 12.26 2.82
C ARG A 9 -17.29 11.62 1.60
N MET A 10 -16.92 10.38 1.28
CA MET A 10 -17.52 9.61 0.18
C MET A 10 -18.83 8.90 0.58
N GLY A 11 -19.24 8.98 1.84
CA GLY A 11 -20.33 8.15 2.37
C GLY A 11 -19.99 6.65 2.42
N MET A 12 -18.70 6.29 2.36
CA MET A 12 -18.24 4.91 2.22
C MET A 12 -17.61 4.39 3.52
N ARG A 13 -18.39 4.31 4.60
CA ARG A 13 -17.91 3.79 5.90
C ARG A 13 -18.35 2.35 6.11
N LEU A 14 -17.38 1.44 6.20
CA LEU A 14 -17.61 0.04 6.55
C LEU A 14 -17.20 -0.22 8.02
N PRO A 15 -17.93 -1.08 8.75
CA PRO A 15 -17.48 -1.56 10.06
C PRO A 15 -16.11 -2.26 9.93
N LEU A 16 -15.19 -2.09 10.89
CA LEU A 16 -13.85 -2.69 10.85
C LEU A 16 -13.89 -4.22 10.60
N ARG A 17 -14.83 -4.92 11.23
CA ARG A 17 -15.07 -6.37 11.01
C ARG A 17 -15.39 -6.74 9.55
N LYS A 18 -15.80 -5.78 8.71
CA LYS A 18 -16.07 -5.96 7.28
C LYS A 18 -14.88 -5.57 6.39
N GLN A 19 -13.82 -4.98 6.95
CA GLN A 19 -12.59 -4.63 6.25
C GLN A 19 -11.52 -5.74 6.28
N LEU A 20 -10.70 -5.83 5.24
CA LEU A 20 -9.55 -6.70 5.11
C LEU A 20 -8.30 -5.90 5.50
N ARG A 21 -7.49 -6.44 6.41
CA ARG A 21 -6.20 -5.84 6.77
C ARG A 21 -5.23 -6.04 5.63
N VAL A 22 -4.63 -4.96 5.13
CA VAL A 22 -3.72 -4.99 3.98
C VAL A 22 -2.46 -4.19 4.30
N ILE A 23 -1.30 -4.71 3.91
CA ILE A 23 -0.05 -3.97 3.78
C ILE A 23 0.24 -3.91 2.29
N VAL A 24 0.51 -2.71 1.77
CA VAL A 24 0.83 -2.51 0.35
C VAL A 24 2.35 -2.45 0.21
N PHE A 25 2.94 -3.31 -0.60
CA PHE A 25 4.36 -3.31 -0.92
C PHE A 25 4.51 -2.98 -2.40
N SER A 26 5.20 -1.89 -2.75
CA SER A 26 5.27 -1.40 -4.13
C SER A 26 6.57 -0.63 -4.40
N ASP A 27 7.14 -0.83 -5.57
CA ASP A 27 8.25 -0.07 -6.13
C ASP A 27 7.75 1.22 -6.80
N VAL A 28 7.06 2.06 -6.03
CA VAL A 28 6.23 3.23 -6.43
C VAL A 28 6.83 4.15 -7.51
N ARG A 29 8.15 4.18 -7.68
CA ARG A 29 8.85 5.03 -8.65
C ARG A 29 9.32 4.30 -9.92
N ASN A 30 9.23 2.99 -9.96
CA ASN A 30 9.71 2.19 -11.09
C ASN A 30 8.76 2.30 -12.29
N GLU A 31 7.45 2.12 -12.06
CA GLU A 31 6.42 2.12 -13.10
C GLU A 31 5.39 3.23 -12.85
N ALA A 32 4.62 3.58 -13.90
CA ALA A 32 3.71 4.72 -13.86
C ALA A 32 2.35 4.41 -13.22
N ASP A 33 2.05 3.13 -13.01
CA ASP A 33 0.79 2.62 -12.49
C ASP A 33 0.81 2.44 -10.97
N ASP A 34 1.98 2.28 -10.34
CA ASP A 34 2.10 2.07 -8.90
C ASP A 34 1.48 3.21 -8.07
N GLN A 35 1.66 4.47 -8.48
CA GLN A 35 1.04 5.60 -7.75
C GLN A 35 -0.50 5.47 -7.75
N PHE A 36 -1.08 5.04 -8.88
CA PHE A 36 -2.52 4.81 -9.00
C PHE A 36 -2.94 3.60 -8.17
N ALA A 37 -2.16 2.52 -8.18
CA ALA A 37 -2.43 1.33 -7.37
C ALA A 37 -2.45 1.66 -5.87
N VAL A 38 -1.44 2.38 -5.37
CA VAL A 38 -1.38 2.80 -3.96
C VAL A 38 -2.55 3.72 -3.61
N ALA A 39 -2.83 4.74 -4.43
CA ALA A 39 -3.97 5.62 -4.23
C ALA A 39 -5.31 4.86 -4.22
N HIS A 40 -5.47 3.89 -5.12
CA HIS A 40 -6.66 3.05 -5.19
C HIS A 40 -6.85 2.21 -3.92
N HIS A 41 -5.77 1.62 -3.39
CA HIS A 41 -5.83 0.90 -2.10
C HIS A 41 -6.22 1.85 -0.95
N LEU A 42 -5.63 3.04 -0.90
CA LEU A 42 -5.94 4.06 0.10
C LEU A 42 -7.40 4.53 0.02
N LEU A 43 -8.01 4.57 -1.16
CA LEU A 43 -9.42 5.00 -1.31
C LEU A 43 -10.42 3.84 -1.25
N THR A 44 -9.97 2.59 -1.18
CA THR A 44 -10.86 1.42 -1.18
C THR A 44 -11.41 1.11 0.22
N PRO A 45 -12.73 1.23 0.46
CA PRO A 45 -13.30 1.15 1.82
C PRO A 45 -13.20 -0.23 2.47
N ILE A 46 -13.13 -1.30 1.67
CA ILE A 46 -12.98 -2.66 2.19
C ILE A 46 -11.56 -2.92 2.71
N PHE A 47 -10.57 -2.10 2.38
CA PHE A 47 -9.22 -2.25 2.90
C PHE A 47 -9.02 -1.42 4.16
N ASP A 48 -8.50 -2.05 5.21
CA ASP A 48 -7.82 -1.44 6.34
C ASP A 48 -6.33 -1.46 6.02
N VAL A 49 -5.86 -0.40 5.36
CA VAL A 49 -4.47 -0.26 4.94
C VAL A 49 -3.63 0.07 6.17
N ARG A 50 -2.78 -0.87 6.56
CA ARG A 50 -1.98 -0.80 7.79
C ARG A 50 -0.66 -0.06 7.60
N ALA A 51 -0.08 -0.15 6.42
CA ALA A 51 1.13 0.54 5.99
C ALA A 51 1.28 0.43 4.46
N VAL A 52 2.07 1.34 3.89
CA VAL A 52 2.62 1.23 2.54
C VAL A 52 4.14 1.15 2.66
N VAL A 53 4.75 0.11 2.10
CA VAL A 53 6.18 -0.16 2.19
C VAL A 53 6.80 0.03 0.80
N ALA A 54 7.81 0.89 0.72
CA ALA A 54 8.53 1.18 -0.51
C ALA A 54 9.51 0.05 -0.85
N ALA A 55 9.38 -0.52 -2.04
CA ALA A 55 10.24 -1.57 -2.55
C ALA A 55 11.39 -1.02 -3.40
N HIS A 56 12.50 -1.75 -3.44
CA HIS A 56 13.57 -1.53 -4.39
C HIS A 56 13.21 -2.08 -5.78
N TYR A 57 13.89 -1.58 -6.81
CA TYR A 57 13.83 -2.10 -8.18
C TYR A 57 15.23 -2.24 -8.79
N GLU A 58 16.21 -2.58 -7.94
CA GLU A 58 17.63 -2.70 -8.32
C GLU A 58 17.91 -3.65 -9.48
N SER A 59 17.11 -4.70 -9.70
CA SER A 59 17.28 -5.62 -10.84
C SER A 59 17.05 -4.93 -12.20
N LYS A 60 16.30 -3.82 -12.21
CA LYS A 60 16.02 -2.98 -13.39
C LYS A 60 16.89 -1.72 -13.42
N ALA A 61 17.75 -1.52 -12.43
CA ALA A 61 18.56 -0.32 -12.27
C ALA A 61 20.07 -0.63 -12.30
N PRO A 62 20.95 0.39 -12.36
CA PRO A 62 22.40 0.19 -12.46
C PRO A 62 23.09 -0.41 -11.21
N GLY A 63 22.34 -0.94 -10.23
CA GLY A 63 22.89 -1.52 -9.00
C GLY A 63 23.37 -0.49 -7.95
N SER A 64 22.79 0.71 -7.96
CA SER A 64 23.20 1.82 -7.07
C SER A 64 22.72 1.71 -5.62
N ARG A 65 21.87 0.71 -5.27
CA ARG A 65 21.18 0.58 -3.98
C ARG A 65 20.39 1.83 -3.55
N SER A 66 20.02 2.66 -4.52
CA SER A 66 19.28 3.92 -4.28
C SER A 66 17.81 3.84 -4.67
N THR A 67 17.38 2.74 -5.31
CA THR A 67 16.04 2.63 -5.88
C THR A 67 14.95 2.53 -4.82
N MET A 68 15.22 1.86 -3.70
CA MET A 68 14.29 1.84 -2.56
C MET A 68 14.04 3.26 -2.05
N GLU A 69 15.11 4.03 -1.77
CA GLU A 69 14.95 5.39 -1.27
C GLU A 69 14.24 6.28 -2.31
N LYS A 70 14.48 6.08 -3.60
CA LYS A 70 13.73 6.75 -4.67
C LYS A 70 12.23 6.44 -4.61
N SER A 71 11.85 5.17 -4.41
CA SER A 71 10.44 4.75 -4.19
C SER A 71 9.88 5.36 -2.91
N TYR A 72 10.64 5.37 -1.82
CA TYR A 72 10.20 5.93 -0.54
C TYR A 72 9.92 7.43 -0.64
N GLN A 73 10.81 8.19 -1.28
CA GLN A 73 10.60 9.62 -1.51
C GLN A 73 9.39 9.91 -2.41
N GLU A 74 9.11 9.03 -3.38
CA GLU A 74 7.92 9.15 -4.22
C GLU A 74 6.64 8.81 -3.44
N LEU A 75 6.69 7.78 -2.61
CA LEU A 75 5.62 7.41 -1.70
C LEU A 75 5.28 8.57 -0.74
N LEU A 76 6.28 9.24 -0.16
CA LEU A 76 6.06 10.40 0.71
C LEU A 76 5.26 11.52 0.00
N LYS A 77 5.60 11.83 -1.25
CA LYS A 77 4.84 12.82 -2.04
C LYS A 77 3.40 12.37 -2.29
N LEU A 78 3.19 11.08 -2.56
CA LEU A 78 1.86 10.52 -2.77
C LEU A 78 1.01 10.60 -1.48
N MET A 79 1.60 10.26 -0.34
CA MET A 79 0.96 10.39 0.97
C MET A 79 0.62 11.86 1.27
N GLU A 80 1.54 12.78 1.02
CA GLU A 80 1.31 14.22 1.15
C GLU A 80 0.16 14.69 0.25
N ALA A 81 0.17 14.32 -1.04
CA ALA A 81 -0.87 14.69 -2.00
C ALA A 81 -2.25 14.11 -1.64
N SER A 82 -2.29 12.94 -0.99
CA SER A 82 -3.54 12.35 -0.49
C SER A 82 -4.11 13.06 0.74
N GLY A 83 -3.28 13.83 1.47
CA GLY A 83 -3.65 14.44 2.74
C GLY A 83 -3.88 13.44 3.89
N MET A 84 -3.48 12.16 3.70
CA MET A 84 -3.54 11.11 4.72
C MET A 84 -2.27 11.08 5.56
N ASP A 85 -2.41 11.12 6.88
CA ASP A 85 -1.29 11.12 7.84
C ASP A 85 -1.31 9.94 8.83
N ASP A 86 -2.33 9.07 8.75
CA ASP A 86 -2.52 7.94 9.66
C ASP A 86 -2.07 6.59 9.09
N VAL A 87 -1.67 6.54 7.82
CA VAL A 87 -1.10 5.36 7.18
C VAL A 87 0.43 5.52 7.11
N PRO A 88 1.21 4.68 7.79
CA PRO A 88 2.67 4.74 7.74
C PRO A 88 3.18 4.45 6.32
N ALA A 89 4.04 5.33 5.81
CA ALA A 89 4.95 5.03 4.70
C ALA A 89 6.27 4.55 5.29
N LEU A 90 6.71 3.36 4.88
CA LEU A 90 7.88 2.69 5.46
C LEU A 90 8.91 2.36 4.38
N ARG A 91 10.19 2.37 4.74
CA ARG A 91 11.27 1.85 3.92
C ARG A 91 11.28 0.32 3.91
N GLY A 92 11.36 -0.28 2.74
CA GLY A 92 11.66 -1.69 2.57
C GLY A 92 13.17 -1.97 2.47
N CYS A 93 13.52 -3.18 2.06
CA CYS A 93 14.91 -3.56 1.85
C CYS A 93 15.53 -2.79 0.66
N GLU A 94 16.84 -2.51 0.74
CA GLU A 94 17.55 -1.73 -0.30
C GLU A 94 17.96 -2.56 -1.52
N ALA A 95 17.99 -3.89 -1.39
CA ALA A 95 18.53 -4.79 -2.39
C ALA A 95 17.81 -6.15 -2.38
N PRO A 96 17.90 -6.93 -3.47
CA PRO A 96 17.39 -8.29 -3.50
C PRO A 96 18.02 -9.16 -2.41
N LEU A 97 17.23 -10.08 -1.86
CA LEU A 97 17.75 -11.12 -0.98
C LEU A 97 18.79 -11.96 -1.71
N THR A 98 19.90 -12.24 -1.01
CA THR A 98 20.99 -13.05 -1.55
C THR A 98 20.65 -14.55 -1.56
N ASP A 99 19.94 -15.02 -0.53
CA ASP A 99 19.40 -16.37 -0.42
C ASP A 99 18.25 -16.43 0.62
N GLU A 100 17.70 -17.63 0.87
CA GLU A 100 16.57 -17.85 1.80
C GLU A 100 16.87 -17.54 3.28
N ARG A 101 18.14 -17.39 3.65
CA ARG A 101 18.61 -17.08 5.01
C ARG A 101 18.96 -15.61 5.18
N ASP A 102 18.91 -14.84 4.09
CA ASP A 102 19.16 -13.41 4.13
C ASP A 102 18.01 -12.71 4.87
N ALA A 103 18.35 -12.00 5.94
CA ALA A 103 17.42 -11.35 6.84
C ALA A 103 17.78 -9.86 7.00
N PRO A 104 17.67 -9.06 5.92
CA PRO A 104 17.99 -7.65 5.97
C PRO A 104 16.99 -6.90 6.85
N GLU A 105 17.52 -6.01 7.69
CA GLU A 105 16.71 -5.08 8.48
C GLU A 105 16.06 -4.03 7.58
N SER A 106 14.80 -3.70 7.85
CA SER A 106 14.11 -2.55 7.26
C SER A 106 12.88 -2.20 8.08
N GLU A 107 12.44 -0.94 8.02
CA GLU A 107 11.22 -0.48 8.70
C GLU A 107 10.00 -1.35 8.33
N GLY A 108 9.90 -1.76 7.06
CA GLY A 108 8.85 -2.65 6.59
C GLY A 108 8.92 -4.06 7.16
N VAL A 109 10.13 -4.62 7.30
CA VAL A 109 10.35 -5.94 7.93
C VAL A 109 9.96 -5.90 9.40
N ASP A 110 10.44 -4.89 10.14
CA ASP A 110 10.12 -4.71 11.57
C ASP A 110 8.62 -4.49 11.81
N PHE A 111 7.92 -3.91 10.83
CA PHE A 111 6.48 -3.72 10.90
C PHE A 111 5.68 -5.01 10.59
N ILE A 112 6.15 -5.82 9.65
CA ILE A 112 5.46 -7.02 9.18
C ILE A 112 5.72 -8.21 10.12
N ILE A 113 6.99 -8.40 10.49
CA ILE A 113 7.45 -9.59 11.18
C ILE A 113 7.49 -9.30 12.68
N ARG A 114 6.94 -10.21 13.48
CA ARG A 114 7.05 -10.16 14.94
C ARG A 114 8.46 -10.59 15.37
N ASP A 115 8.87 -10.20 16.57
CA ASP A 115 10.20 -10.52 17.14
C ASP A 115 10.59 -12.01 17.07
N ASP A 116 9.62 -12.93 17.00
CA ASP A 116 9.85 -14.37 16.95
C ASP A 116 9.85 -14.99 15.55
N MET A 117 9.72 -14.18 14.49
CA MET A 117 9.66 -14.60 13.07
C MET A 117 8.57 -15.63 12.76
N ARG A 118 7.55 -15.78 13.62
CA ARG A 118 6.49 -16.78 13.45
C ARG A 118 5.20 -16.17 12.91
N TYR A 119 4.56 -16.92 12.03
CA TYR A 119 3.19 -16.68 11.62
C TYR A 119 2.22 -17.31 12.61
N GLU A 120 1.30 -16.51 13.16
CA GLU A 120 0.15 -17.01 13.90
C GLU A 120 -1.07 -17.08 12.97
N PRO A 121 -1.67 -18.27 12.78
CA PRO A 121 -2.94 -18.40 12.10
C PRO A 121 -3.99 -17.52 12.78
N ASN A 122 -4.73 -16.74 11.99
CA ASN A 122 -5.90 -16.04 12.49
C ASN A 122 -7.14 -16.91 12.22
N PRO A 123 -7.69 -17.63 13.22
CA PRO A 123 -8.89 -18.44 13.03
C PRO A 123 -10.14 -17.61 12.69
N GLU A 124 -10.13 -16.31 13.00
CA GLU A 124 -11.14 -15.33 12.60
C GLU A 124 -10.78 -14.64 11.26
N GLY A 125 -9.82 -15.21 10.53
CA GLY A 125 -9.39 -14.74 9.22
C GLY A 125 -10.53 -14.81 8.22
N LYS A 126 -10.58 -13.86 7.29
CA LYS A 126 -11.55 -13.88 6.19
C LYS A 126 -11.07 -14.78 5.07
N GLU A 127 -12.00 -15.45 4.41
CA GLU A 127 -11.72 -16.16 3.16
C GLU A 127 -11.11 -15.20 2.13
N ILE A 128 -9.91 -15.55 1.65
CA ILE A 128 -9.27 -14.85 0.54
C ILE A 128 -9.96 -15.30 -0.74
N ARG A 129 -10.46 -14.34 -1.51
CA ARG A 129 -11.12 -14.60 -2.79
C ARG A 129 -10.09 -14.44 -3.91
N LEU A 130 -9.93 -15.49 -4.71
CA LEU A 130 -9.18 -15.44 -5.96
C LEU A 130 -10.13 -15.12 -7.10
N TYR A 131 -9.84 -14.03 -7.82
CA TYR A 131 -10.57 -13.63 -9.03
C TYR A 131 -9.65 -13.87 -10.22
N ASP A 132 -10.16 -14.49 -11.28
CA ASP A 132 -9.44 -14.72 -12.55
C ASP A 132 -9.75 -13.64 -13.60
N TYR A 133 -10.71 -12.76 -13.31
CA TYR A 133 -11.10 -11.65 -14.17
C TYR A 133 -11.53 -10.43 -13.34
N VAL A 134 -11.16 -9.24 -13.83
CA VAL A 134 -11.58 -7.94 -13.30
C VAL A 134 -11.96 -7.03 -14.47
N ASP A 135 -13.09 -6.33 -14.36
CA ASP A 135 -13.45 -5.30 -15.34
C ASP A 135 -12.65 -4.01 -15.05
N ILE A 136 -11.68 -3.75 -15.91
CA ILE A 136 -10.76 -2.60 -15.79
C ILE A 136 -11.50 -1.27 -15.89
N ARG A 137 -12.55 -1.18 -16.73
CA ARG A 137 -13.30 0.08 -16.89
C ARG A 137 -14.03 0.41 -15.60
N MET A 138 -14.69 -0.58 -15.00
CA MET A 138 -15.38 -0.39 -13.73
C MET A 138 -14.42 0.00 -12.61
N LEU A 139 -13.23 -0.62 -12.55
CA LEU A 139 -12.21 -0.28 -11.56
C LEU A 139 -11.71 1.16 -11.70
N LEU A 140 -11.40 1.60 -12.92
CA LEU A 140 -10.92 2.97 -13.15
C LEU A 140 -12.03 4.02 -12.97
N GLU A 141 -13.26 3.75 -13.43
CA GLU A 141 -14.39 4.64 -13.22
C GLU A 141 -14.70 4.84 -11.73
N ASP A 142 -14.72 3.75 -10.96
CA ASP A 142 -14.87 3.79 -9.50
C ASP A 142 -13.74 4.59 -8.84
N PHE A 143 -12.49 4.38 -9.25
CA PHE A 143 -11.34 5.14 -8.77
C PHE A 143 -11.48 6.64 -9.03
N TYR A 144 -11.77 7.05 -10.27
CA TYR A 144 -11.91 8.46 -10.63
C TYR A 144 -13.14 9.09 -9.97
N ALA A 145 -14.23 8.35 -9.77
CA ALA A 145 -15.38 8.82 -9.01
C ALA A 145 -15.00 9.12 -7.55
N LYS A 146 -14.22 8.25 -6.90
CA LYS A 146 -13.70 8.48 -5.54
C LYS A 146 -12.80 9.71 -5.46
N LEU A 147 -11.91 9.90 -6.44
CA LEU A 147 -11.09 11.11 -6.53
C LEU A 147 -11.95 12.37 -6.65
N ALA A 148 -12.98 12.34 -7.51
CA ALA A 148 -13.90 13.45 -7.67
C ALA A 148 -14.68 13.76 -6.37
N LEU A 149 -15.10 12.76 -5.61
CA LEU A 149 -15.78 12.96 -4.33
C LEU A 149 -14.86 13.52 -3.23
N CYS A 150 -13.57 13.14 -3.24
CA CYS A 150 -12.64 13.52 -2.17
C CYS A 150 -11.94 14.85 -2.41
N TYR A 151 -11.61 15.18 -3.67
CA TYR A 151 -10.65 16.23 -4.00
C TYR A 151 -11.15 17.26 -5.01
N ARG A 152 -12.37 17.10 -5.55
CA ARG A 152 -12.96 18.11 -6.42
C ARG A 152 -13.57 19.22 -5.56
N ASN A 153 -12.78 20.25 -5.30
CA ASN A 153 -13.29 21.48 -4.68
C ASN A 153 -14.29 22.15 -5.63
N TYR A 154 -15.44 22.56 -5.09
CA TYR A 154 -16.29 23.61 -5.67
C TYR A 154 -15.68 24.98 -5.35
#